data_AF-A0A8X8IEL3-F1
#
_entry.id   AF-A0A8X8IEL3-F1
#
_cell.length_a   1.000
_cell.length_b   1.000
_cell.length_c   1.000
_cell.angle_alpha   90.00
_cell.angle_beta   90.00
_cell.angle_gamma   90.00
#
_symmetry.space_group_name_H-M   'P 1'
#
loop_
_entity.id
_entity.type
_entity.pdbx_description
1 polymer ?
#
loop_
_entity_poly.entity_id
_entity_poly.type
_entity_poly.pdbx_seq_one_letter_code
_entity_poly.pdbx_strand_id
1 'polypeptide(L)'
;MQDITTQINSVTDIMNMSAEDFILHKIRIRLDEINSLKEDYFKITGKHADHILNAVQRSQFVFPSKKEIENNIATFLSDVGTSTFKTNQIISRFHQIEMTKDVRNDLTRRYSGQLTAMKKDKKIFSKKVDGEKGDLFSTDEKLLKLM
;
A
#
# COMPACT_ATOMS: atom_id res chain seq x y z
N MET A 1 43.13 -32.03 -23.48
CA MET A 1 41.67 -31.80 -23.30
C MET A 1 41.10 -33.07 -22.69
N GLN A 2 40.60 -33.01 -21.45
CA GLN A 2 39.83 -34.13 -20.89
C GLN A 2 38.45 -34.15 -21.56
N ASP A 3 38.01 -35.33 -21.97
CA ASP A 3 36.72 -35.56 -22.60
C ASP A 3 35.58 -35.26 -21.61
N ILE A 4 34.56 -34.54 -22.08
CA ILE A 4 33.37 -34.14 -21.30
C ILE A 4 32.69 -35.39 -20.72
N THR A 5 32.71 -36.50 -21.46
CA THR A 5 32.19 -37.80 -21.02
C THR A 5 32.90 -38.32 -19.78
N THR A 6 34.23 -38.15 -19.71
CA THR A 6 35.03 -38.58 -18.54
C THR A 6 34.74 -37.70 -17.31
N GLN A 7 34.50 -36.41 -17.52
CA GLN A 7 34.14 -35.49 -16.43
C GLN A 7 32.75 -35.77 -15.87
N ILE A 8 31.76 -36.03 -16.73
CA ILE A 8 30.40 -36.37 -16.30
C ILE A 8 30.40 -37.67 -15.48
N ASN A 9 31.08 -38.71 -15.97
CA ASN A 9 31.15 -40.00 -15.27
C ASN A 9 31.81 -39.89 -13.88
N SER A 10 32.88 -39.08 -13.77
CA SER A 10 33.55 -38.85 -12.48
C SER A 10 32.67 -38.15 -11.44
N VAL A 11 31.76 -37.26 -11.89
CA VAL A 11 30.84 -36.52 -11.01
C VAL A 11 29.62 -37.36 -10.64
N THR A 12 29.10 -38.17 -11.57
CA THR A 12 27.97 -39.08 -11.33
C THR A 12 28.31 -40.16 -10.31
N ASP A 13 29.55 -40.67 -10.34
CA ASP A 13 30.06 -41.66 -9.37
C ASP A 13 30.19 -41.06 -7.96
N ILE A 14 30.62 -39.79 -7.85
CA ILE A 14 30.70 -39.07 -6.56
C ILE A 14 29.30 -38.78 -6.00
N MET A 15 28.34 -38.48 -6.87
CA MET A 15 26.96 -38.16 -6.47
C MET A 15 26.07 -39.41 -6.31
N ASN A 16 26.58 -40.60 -6.62
CA ASN A 16 25.84 -41.87 -6.63
C ASN A 16 24.53 -41.79 -7.42
N MET A 17 24.57 -41.14 -8.59
CA MET A 17 23.43 -40.89 -9.47
C MET A 17 23.78 -41.31 -10.88
N SER A 18 22.80 -41.81 -11.66
CA SER A 18 23.04 -42.08 -13.08
C SER A 18 23.30 -40.79 -13.86
N ALA A 19 23.97 -40.87 -15.01
CA ALA A 19 24.18 -39.70 -15.87
C ALA A 19 22.86 -39.05 -16.32
N GLU A 20 21.81 -39.86 -16.54
CA GLU A 20 20.46 -39.39 -16.86
C GLU A 20 19.83 -38.62 -15.69
N ASP A 21 19.92 -39.17 -14.47
CA ASP A 21 19.42 -38.49 -13.27
C ASP A 21 20.19 -37.20 -12.97
N PHE A 22 21.50 -37.18 -13.22
CA PHE A 22 22.33 -35.99 -13.08
C PHE A 22 21.89 -34.89 -14.07
N ILE A 23 21.65 -35.24 -15.34
CA ILE A 23 21.15 -34.30 -16.34
C ILE A 23 19.75 -33.79 -15.96
N LEU A 24 18.84 -34.67 -15.55
CA LEU A 24 17.49 -34.29 -15.11
C LEU A 24 17.54 -33.38 -13.87
N HIS A 25 18.42 -33.67 -12.92
CA HIS A 25 18.63 -32.84 -11.73
C HIS A 25 19.13 -31.44 -12.10
N LYS A 26 20.10 -31.34 -13.03
CA LYS A 26 20.58 -30.05 -13.54
C LYS A 26 19.47 -29.27 -14.28
N ILE A 27 18.66 -29.95 -15.10
CA ILE A 27 17.53 -29.32 -15.78
C ILE A 27 16.53 -28.77 -14.75
N ARG A 28 16.20 -29.52 -13.69
CA ARG A 28 15.29 -29.05 -12.62
C ARG A 28 15.82 -27.79 -11.93
N ILE A 29 17.08 -27.78 -11.51
CA ILE A 29 17.71 -26.59 -10.89
C ILE A 29 17.60 -25.38 -11.82
N ARG A 30 17.88 -25.55 -13.12
CA ARG A 30 17.77 -24.46 -14.09
C ARG A 30 16.33 -23.97 -14.29
N LEU A 31 15.35 -24.88 -14.28
CA LEU A 31 13.94 -24.50 -14.35
C LEU A 31 13.50 -23.71 -13.12
N ASP A 32 13.95 -24.10 -11.92
CA ASP A 32 13.66 -23.38 -10.67
C ASP A 32 14.27 -21.97 -10.69
N GLU A 33 15.53 -21.84 -11.15
CA GLU A 33 16.18 -20.54 -11.35
C GLU A 33 15.40 -19.64 -12.33
N ILE A 34 14.97 -20.19 -13.49
CA ILE A 34 14.19 -19.46 -14.50
C ILE A 34 12.84 -18.99 -13.91
N ASN A 35 12.17 -19.84 -13.14
CA ASN A 35 10.90 -19.48 -12.51
C ASN A 35 11.08 -18.36 -11.47
N SER A 36 12.13 -18.42 -10.63
CA SER A 36 12.45 -17.35 -9.68
C SER A 36 12.72 -16.01 -10.39
N LEU A 37 13.52 -16.02 -11.46
CA LEU A 37 13.81 -14.82 -12.24
C LEU A 37 12.56 -14.22 -12.88
N LYS A 38 11.66 -15.09 -13.37
CA LYS A 38 10.37 -14.68 -13.94
C LYS A 38 9.50 -14.00 -12.89
N GLU A 39 9.37 -14.57 -11.69
CA GLU A 39 8.63 -13.95 -10.59
C GLU A 39 9.20 -12.58 -10.20
N ASP A 40 10.51 -12.46 -10.10
CA ASP A 40 11.15 -11.20 -9.74
C ASP A 40 10.98 -10.14 -10.84
N TYR A 41 11.06 -10.54 -12.12
CA TYR A 41 10.74 -9.67 -13.24
C TYR A 41 9.28 -9.18 -13.18
N PHE A 42 8.31 -10.05 -12.88
CA PHE A 42 6.91 -9.65 -12.71
C PHE A 42 6.71 -8.71 -11.53
N LYS A 43 7.38 -8.95 -10.39
CA LYS A 43 7.34 -8.04 -9.24
C LYS A 43 7.90 -6.67 -9.60
N ILE A 44 9.02 -6.62 -10.32
CA ILE A 44 9.66 -5.35 -10.73
C ILE A 44 8.76 -4.60 -11.71
N THR A 45 8.30 -5.26 -12.77
CA THR A 45 7.45 -4.64 -13.79
C THR A 45 6.11 -4.18 -13.23
N GLY A 46 5.48 -4.97 -12.37
CA GLY A 46 4.27 -4.59 -11.64
C GLY A 46 4.46 -3.34 -10.78
N LYS A 47 5.55 -3.28 -10.00
CA LYS A 47 5.90 -2.07 -9.22
C LYS A 47 6.05 -0.84 -10.11
N HIS A 48 6.72 -0.96 -11.27
CA HIS A 48 6.89 0.16 -12.18
C HIS A 48 5.56 0.60 -12.81
N ALA A 49 4.68 -0.33 -13.17
CA ALA A 49 3.35 -0.02 -13.67
C ALA A 49 2.52 0.74 -12.61
N ASP A 50 2.55 0.30 -11.35
CA ASP A 50 1.89 0.99 -10.24
C ASP A 50 2.46 2.40 -10.03
N HIS A 51 3.78 2.57 -10.11
CA HIS A 51 4.42 3.88 -10.00
C HIS A 51 3.97 4.84 -11.11
N ILE A 52 3.89 4.36 -12.36
CA ILE A 52 3.42 5.15 -13.50
C ILE A 52 1.94 5.48 -13.33
N LEU A 53 1.10 4.52 -12.96
CA LEU A 53 -0.33 4.73 -12.73
C LEU A 53 -0.58 5.76 -11.62
N ASN A 54 0.14 5.65 -10.50
CA ASN A 54 0.09 6.63 -9.41
C ASN A 54 0.51 8.02 -9.90
N ALA A 55 1.60 8.13 -10.67
CA ALA A 55 2.10 9.40 -11.18
C ALA A 55 1.10 10.06 -12.15
N VAL A 56 0.54 9.30 -13.09
CA VAL A 56 -0.46 9.77 -14.04
C VAL A 56 -1.72 10.24 -13.32
N GLN A 57 -2.31 9.40 -12.46
CA GLN A 57 -3.50 9.79 -11.74
C GLN A 57 -3.27 11.01 -10.85
N ARG A 58 -2.13 11.09 -10.16
CA ARG A 58 -1.79 12.25 -9.34
C ARG A 58 -1.66 13.53 -10.17
N SER A 59 -1.11 13.43 -11.38
CA SER A 59 -0.99 14.59 -12.29
C SER A 59 -2.33 15.08 -12.81
N GLN A 60 -3.30 14.18 -12.96
CA GLN A 60 -4.65 14.49 -13.45
C GLN A 60 -5.62 14.83 -12.32
N PHE A 61 -5.31 14.45 -11.08
CA PHE A 61 -6.17 14.69 -9.93
C PHE A 61 -6.10 16.15 -9.49
N VAL A 62 -7.24 16.83 -9.55
CA VAL A 62 -7.38 18.19 -9.04
C VAL A 62 -7.59 18.13 -7.53
N PHE A 63 -6.54 18.45 -6.77
CA PHE A 63 -6.64 18.48 -5.31
C PHE A 63 -7.53 19.65 -4.85
N PRO A 64 -8.42 19.42 -3.85
CA PRO A 64 -9.23 20.48 -3.31
C PRO A 64 -8.36 21.55 -2.64
N SER A 65 -8.77 22.80 -2.82
CA SER A 65 -8.22 23.95 -2.12
C SER A 65 -8.47 23.86 -0.61
N LYS A 66 -7.76 24.67 0.17
CA LYS A 66 -7.96 24.74 1.63
C LYS A 66 -9.41 25.06 1.99
N LYS A 67 -10.03 26.01 1.27
CA LYS A 67 -11.41 26.44 1.50
C LYS A 67 -12.40 25.33 1.20
N GLU A 68 -12.18 24.55 0.13
CA GLU A 68 -13.02 23.39 -0.18
C GLU A 68 -12.89 22.30 0.87
N ILE A 69 -11.68 22.05 1.39
CA ILE A 69 -11.48 21.11 2.50
C ILE A 69 -12.24 21.56 3.75
N GLU A 70 -12.15 22.84 4.10
CA GLU A 70 -12.89 23.43 5.22
C GLU A 70 -14.40 23.23 5.07
N ASN A 71 -14.93 23.54 3.88
CA ASN A 71 -16.35 23.34 3.57
C ASN A 71 -16.74 21.86 3.66
N ASN A 72 -15.95 20.96 3.07
CA ASN A 72 -16.23 19.53 3.09
C ASN A 72 -16.25 18.98 4.53
N ILE A 73 -15.32 19.40 5.38
CA ILE A 73 -15.31 19.02 6.80
C ILE A 73 -16.54 19.58 7.51
N ALA A 74 -16.87 20.85 7.30
CA ALA A 74 -18.05 21.47 7.92
C ALA A 74 -19.35 20.75 7.53
N THR A 75 -19.53 20.47 6.24
CA THR A 75 -20.66 19.67 5.74
C THR A 75 -20.66 18.27 6.36
N PHE A 76 -19.52 17.58 6.37
CA PHE A 76 -19.42 16.27 7.01
C PHE A 76 -19.86 16.29 8.47
N LEU A 77 -19.37 17.26 9.25
CA LEU A 77 -19.69 17.40 10.66
C LEU A 77 -21.17 17.69 10.90
N SER A 78 -21.79 18.49 10.03
CA SER A 78 -23.23 18.73 10.08
C SER A 78 -24.03 17.44 9.86
N ASP A 79 -23.54 16.54 9.02
CA ASP A 79 -24.24 15.30 8.66
C ASP A 79 -24.07 14.20 9.72
N VAL A 80 -22.85 14.04 10.27
CA VAL A 80 -22.57 13.01 11.30
C VAL A 80 -23.00 13.42 12.70
N GLY A 81 -23.26 14.72 12.91
CA GLY A 81 -23.66 15.29 14.19
C GLY A 81 -22.62 15.03 15.28
N THR A 82 -23.06 14.32 16.33
CA THR A 82 -22.22 13.96 17.47
C THR A 82 -21.63 12.55 17.34
N SER A 83 -21.44 12.00 16.13
CA SER A 83 -20.83 10.66 15.99
C SER A 83 -19.30 10.73 15.95
N THR A 84 -18.62 9.63 16.28
CA THR A 84 -17.18 9.50 16.06
C THR A 84 -16.88 9.23 14.59
N PHE A 85 -15.74 9.74 14.10
CA PHE A 85 -15.34 9.58 12.71
C PHE A 85 -13.83 9.57 12.51
N LYS A 86 -13.40 9.11 11.33
CA LYS A 86 -11.99 9.08 10.88
C LYS A 86 -11.82 9.89 9.59
N THR A 87 -10.60 10.37 9.37
CA THR A 87 -10.26 11.15 8.16
C THR A 87 -10.64 10.45 6.85
N ASN A 88 -10.46 9.13 6.78
CA ASN A 88 -10.79 8.35 5.59
C ASN A 88 -12.29 8.34 5.28
N GLN A 89 -13.17 8.45 6.28
CA GLN A 89 -14.63 8.53 6.05
C GLN A 89 -15.01 9.84 5.36
N ILE A 90 -14.35 10.95 5.71
CA ILE A 90 -14.55 12.24 5.02
C ILE A 90 -14.07 12.12 3.57
N ILE A 91 -12.88 11.53 3.37
CA ILE A 91 -12.30 11.35 2.03
C ILE A 91 -13.21 10.50 1.15
N SER A 92 -13.66 9.34 1.64
CA SER A 92 -14.56 8.46 0.89
C SER A 92 -15.90 9.13 0.54
N ARG A 93 -16.41 10.05 1.39
CA ARG A 93 -17.67 10.76 1.13
C ARG A 93 -17.55 11.73 -0.05
N PHE A 94 -16.48 12.54 -0.09
CA PHE A 94 -16.34 13.63 -1.04
C PHE A 94 -15.48 13.30 -2.27
N HIS A 95 -14.70 12.22 -2.21
CA HIS A 95 -13.79 11.81 -3.29
C HIS A 95 -14.11 10.36 -3.68
N GLN A 96 -15.32 10.15 -4.23
CA GLN A 96 -15.88 8.83 -4.60
C GLN A 96 -15.21 8.16 -5.81
N ILE A 97 -14.07 8.69 -6.26
CA ILE A 97 -13.33 8.19 -7.41
C ILE A 97 -12.40 7.08 -6.93
N GLU A 98 -12.15 6.07 -7.77
CA GLU A 98 -11.12 5.09 -7.48
C GLU A 98 -9.75 5.79 -7.44
N MET A 99 -9.25 6.02 -6.23
CA MET A 99 -8.01 6.75 -5.99
C MET A 99 -6.85 5.78 -5.75
N THR A 100 -5.75 6.04 -6.44
CA THR A 100 -4.44 5.48 -6.09
C THR A 100 -4.05 5.79 -4.65
N LYS A 101 -3.13 4.96 -4.12
CA LYS A 101 -2.60 5.09 -2.77
C LYS A 101 -2.01 6.48 -2.51
N ASP A 102 -1.32 7.06 -3.48
CA ASP A 102 -0.64 8.36 -3.33
C ASP A 102 -1.62 9.53 -3.25
N VAL A 103 -2.64 9.54 -4.11
CA VAL A 103 -3.73 10.55 -4.04
C VAL A 103 -4.44 10.46 -2.69
N ARG A 104 -4.78 9.23 -2.24
CA ARG A 104 -5.42 8.99 -0.94
C ARG A 104 -4.55 9.47 0.23
N ASN A 105 -3.24 9.21 0.18
CA ASN A 105 -2.31 9.65 1.21
C ASN A 105 -2.20 11.19 1.27
N ASP A 106 -2.12 11.86 0.12
CA ASP A 106 -2.06 13.31 0.07
C ASP A 106 -3.36 13.96 0.56
N LEU A 107 -4.52 13.40 0.20
CA LEU A 107 -5.81 13.84 0.77
C LEU A 107 -5.86 13.61 2.28
N THR A 108 -5.43 12.44 2.76
CA THR A 108 -5.37 12.14 4.20
C THR A 108 -4.52 13.17 4.94
N ARG A 109 -3.35 13.50 4.41
CA ARG A 109 -2.47 14.53 5.00
C ARG A 109 -3.15 15.89 5.06
N ARG A 110 -3.82 16.32 3.99
CA ARG A 110 -4.49 17.63 3.90
C ARG A 110 -5.68 17.73 4.86
N TYR A 111 -6.57 16.74 4.85
CA TYR A 111 -7.72 16.70 5.75
C TYR A 111 -7.30 16.59 7.22
N SER A 112 -6.34 15.71 7.54
CA SER A 112 -5.81 15.59 8.91
C SER A 112 -5.14 16.87 9.39
N GLY A 113 -4.46 17.61 8.51
CA GLY A 113 -3.91 18.93 8.84
C GLY A 113 -5.00 19.93 9.24
N GLN A 114 -6.11 19.96 8.50
CA GLN A 114 -7.24 20.83 8.83
C GLN A 114 -7.96 20.41 10.11
N LEU A 115 -8.20 19.11 10.30
CA LEU A 115 -8.77 18.57 11.55
C LEU A 115 -7.89 18.90 12.76
N THR A 116 -6.56 18.84 12.60
CA THR A 116 -5.62 19.24 13.66
C THR A 116 -5.75 20.72 14.00
N ALA A 117 -5.95 21.60 13.01
CA ALA A 117 -6.22 23.01 13.27
C ALA A 117 -7.55 23.19 14.03
N MET A 118 -8.63 22.52 13.61
CA MET A 118 -9.92 22.57 14.29
C MET A 118 -9.87 22.03 15.73
N LYS A 119 -9.03 21.02 15.98
CA LYS A 119 -8.76 20.52 17.33
C LYS A 119 -8.08 21.56 18.20
N LYS A 120 -7.09 22.29 17.68
CA LYS A 120 -6.44 23.40 18.39
C LYS A 120 -7.44 24.50 18.75
N ASP A 121 -8.38 24.77 17.84
CA ASP A 121 -9.49 25.71 18.05
C ASP A 121 -10.62 25.15 18.94
N LYS A 122 -10.47 23.94 19.49
CA LYS A 122 -11.47 23.23 20.32
C LYS A 122 -12.84 23.02 19.66
N LYS A 123 -12.89 22.99 18.32
CA LYS A 123 -14.12 22.70 17.55
C LYS A 123 -14.41 21.20 17.46
N ILE A 124 -13.36 20.39 17.56
CA ILE A 124 -13.43 18.93 17.58
C ILE A 124 -12.39 18.39 18.56
N PHE A 125 -12.57 17.13 18.96
CA PHE A 125 -11.68 16.37 19.83
C PHE A 125 -11.10 15.19 19.04
N SER A 126 -9.93 14.69 19.45
CA SER A 126 -9.35 13.49 18.86
C SER A 126 -8.70 12.58 19.90
N LYS A 127 -8.77 11.28 19.65
CA LYS A 127 -8.13 10.23 20.45
C LYS A 127 -7.44 9.22 19.52
N LYS A 128 -6.25 8.77 19.90
CA LYS A 128 -5.61 7.61 19.27
C LYS A 128 -6.25 6.34 19.79
N VAL A 129 -6.61 5.44 18.88
CA VAL A 129 -7.18 4.14 19.21
C VAL A 129 -6.08 3.09 18.97
N ASP A 130 -5.80 2.29 20.00
CA ASP A 130 -4.75 1.27 19.92
C ASP A 130 -5.09 0.21 18.86
N GLY A 131 -4.08 -0.20 18.11
CA GLY A 131 -4.25 -1.14 16.99
C GLY A 131 -4.83 -0.52 15.71
N GLU A 132 -5.27 0.74 15.74
CA GLU A 132 -5.82 1.42 14.57
C GLU A 132 -4.89 2.49 14.00
N LYS A 133 -4.93 2.67 12.67
CA LYS A 133 -4.19 3.75 12.00
C LYS A 133 -4.99 5.04 12.03
N GLY A 134 -4.36 6.10 12.51
CA GLY A 134 -4.90 7.46 12.54
C GLY A 134 -5.63 7.79 13.84
N ASP A 135 -6.13 9.01 13.92
CA ASP A 135 -6.92 9.49 15.05
C ASP A 135 -8.41 9.26 14.79
N LEU A 136 -9.14 8.93 15.86
CA LEU A 136 -10.59 9.00 15.92
C LEU A 136 -11.00 10.40 16.39
N PHE A 137 -11.94 11.02 15.69
CA PHE A 137 -12.40 12.38 15.95
C PHE A 137 -13.87 12.40 16.38
N SER A 138 -14.27 13.45 17.09
CA SER A 138 -15.65 13.71 17.50
C SER A 138 -15.86 15.20 17.79
N THR A 139 -17.08 15.70 17.64
CA THR A 139 -17.49 17.03 18.15
C THR A 139 -17.80 17.00 19.65
N ASP A 140 -18.04 15.81 20.23
CA ASP A 140 -18.24 15.59 21.66
C ASP A 140 -17.09 14.77 22.26
N GLU A 141 -16.37 15.37 23.21
CA GLU A 141 -15.23 14.77 23.91
C GLU A 141 -15.63 13.51 24.70
N LYS A 142 -16.86 13.46 25.24
CA LYS A 142 -17.31 12.36 26.10
C LYS A 142 -17.33 11.04 25.35
N LEU A 143 -17.67 11.06 24.06
CA LEU A 143 -17.71 9.86 23.22
C LEU A 143 -16.34 9.23 23.02
N LEU A 144 -15.28 10.04 23.01
CA LEU A 144 -13.91 9.53 22.88
C LEU A 144 -13.38 8.95 24.20
N LYS A 145 -13.98 9.29 25.35
CA LYS A 145 -13.58 8.75 26.66
C LYS A 145 -14.16 7.36 26.95
N LEU A 146 -15.23 6.98 26.24
CA LEU A 146 -15.92 5.70 26.41
C LEU A 146 -15.34 4.56 25.56
N MET A 147 -14.50 4.90 24.58
CA MET A 147 -13.76 3.96 23.71
C MET A 147 -12.35 3.77 24.21
#